data_AF-A0A2N2HJW8-F1
#
_entry.id   AF-A0A2N2HJW8-F1
#
_cell.length_a   1.000
_cell.length_b   1.000
_cell.length_c   1.000
_cell.angle_alpha   90.00
_cell.angle_beta   90.00
_cell.angle_gamma   90.00
#
_symmetry.space_group_name_H-M   'P 1'
#
loop_
_entity.id
_entity.type
_entity.pdbx_description
1 polymer ?
#
loop_
_entity_poly.entity_id
_entity_poly.type
_entity_poly.pdbx_seq_one_letter_code
_entity_poly.pdbx_strand_id
1 'polypeptide(L)'
;MKRFFVPMLIALAIVAAPVYAVGAQFVGSIQGFNCVTQGKLCPVGQEDPVIAAENVFVLLVDAAKGEYYFVPNLDRGIMARHINQTARITGKANMSMKSIAAEKLEVMGADRSWRQAWAKEWEEDIYKQLFGTPRSGP
;
A
#
# COMPACT_ATOMS: atom_id res chain seq x y z
N MET A 1 -50.16 1.78 22.38
CA MET A 1 -49.38 1.35 21.19
C MET A 1 -48.27 2.32 20.76
N LYS A 2 -48.14 3.55 21.29
CA LYS A 2 -47.06 4.52 20.92
C LYS A 2 -45.75 4.40 21.71
N ARG A 3 -45.70 3.63 22.81
CA ARG A 3 -44.53 3.54 23.72
C ARG A 3 -43.43 2.56 23.28
N PHE A 4 -43.72 1.68 22.31
CA PHE A 4 -42.77 0.70 21.78
C PHE A 4 -42.04 1.15 20.51
N PHE A 5 -42.49 2.23 19.85
CA PHE A 5 -41.87 2.72 18.61
C PHE A 5 -40.56 3.47 18.83
N VAL A 6 -40.38 4.10 20.00
CA VAL A 6 -39.18 4.88 20.34
C VAL A 6 -37.92 4.00 20.49
N PRO A 7 -37.92 2.88 21.24
CA PRO A 7 -36.72 2.05 21.35
C PRO A 7 -36.36 1.36 20.02
N MET A 8 -37.33 1.08 19.16
CA MET A 8 -37.11 0.47 17.84
C MET A 8 -36.43 1.44 16.86
N LEU A 9 -36.77 2.74 16.90
CA LEU A 9 -36.10 3.77 16.10
C LEU A 9 -34.65 4.03 16.56
N ILE A 10 -34.38 3.94 17.87
CA ILE A 10 -33.03 4.09 18.43
C ILE A 10 -32.16 2.88 18.06
N ALA A 11 -32.70 1.66 18.12
CA ALA A 11 -31.98 0.46 17.71
C ALA A 11 -31.63 0.45 16.20
N LEU A 12 -32.51 0.99 15.35
CA LEU A 12 -32.27 1.09 13.91
C LEU A 12 -31.19 2.12 13.55
N ALA A 13 -31.10 3.22 14.32
CA ALA A 13 -30.07 4.25 14.11
C ALA A 13 -28.65 3.76 14.44
N ILE A 14 -28.49 2.79 15.35
CA ILE A 14 -27.17 2.23 15.72
C ILE A 14 -26.63 1.30 14.62
N VAL A 15 -27.50 0.67 13.82
CA VAL A 15 -27.09 -0.20 12.70
C VAL A 15 -26.68 0.61 11.46
N ALA A 16 -27.08 1.88 11.36
CA ALA A 16 -26.76 2.77 10.25
C ALA A 16 -25.40 3.47 10.38
N ALA A 17 -24.50 2.98 11.24
CA ALA A 17 -23.13 3.49 11.28
C ALA A 17 -22.46 3.23 9.92
N PRO A 18 -21.97 4.26 9.22
CA PRO A 18 -21.28 4.07 7.95
C PRO A 18 -20.00 3.29 8.23
N VAL A 19 -19.96 2.03 7.79
CA VAL A 19 -18.73 1.27 7.72
C VAL A 19 -17.92 1.87 6.57
N TYR A 20 -17.04 2.82 6.90
CA TYR A 20 -16.08 3.34 5.94
C TYR A 20 -15.27 2.14 5.42
N ALA A 21 -15.45 1.79 4.16
CA ALA A 21 -14.68 0.77 3.47
C ALA A 21 -13.25 1.28 3.25
N VAL A 22 -12.46 1.28 4.32
CA VAL A 22 -11.03 1.56 4.25
C VAL A 22 -10.36 0.31 3.68
N GLY A 23 -9.64 0.44 2.57
CA GLY A 23 -8.84 -0.64 2.00
C GLY A 23 -7.92 -1.28 3.03
N ALA A 24 -7.57 -2.55 2.85
CA ALA A 24 -6.70 -3.26 3.78
C ALA A 24 -5.33 -2.58 3.87
N GLN A 25 -4.82 -2.41 5.08
CA GLN A 25 -3.52 -1.79 5.34
C GLN A 25 -2.47 -2.86 5.65
N PHE A 26 -1.37 -2.83 4.92
CA PHE A 26 -0.23 -3.71 5.09
C PHE A 26 0.97 -2.88 5.52
N VAL A 27 1.55 -3.19 6.68
CA VAL A 27 2.73 -2.49 7.20
C VAL A 27 3.92 -3.44 7.10
N GLY A 28 5.04 -2.92 6.63
CA GLY A 28 6.27 -3.68 6.45
C GLY A 28 7.44 -2.79 6.12
N SER A 29 8.52 -3.37 5.61
CA SER A 29 9.66 -2.62 5.05
C SER A 29 9.75 -2.84 3.55
N ILE A 30 10.12 -1.81 2.80
CA ILE A 30 10.39 -1.98 1.36
C ILE A 30 11.75 -2.63 1.20
N GLN A 31 11.79 -3.77 0.50
CA GLN A 31 13.00 -4.56 0.30
C GLN A 31 13.11 -4.98 -1.16
N GLY A 32 14.35 -5.15 -1.62
CA GLY A 32 14.63 -5.83 -2.88
C GLY A 32 14.24 -7.31 -2.78
N PHE A 33 13.58 -7.82 -3.81
CA PHE A 33 13.12 -9.20 -3.85
C PHE A 33 14.26 -10.21 -3.72
N ASN A 34 15.42 -9.93 -4.31
CA ASN A 34 16.60 -10.79 -4.19
C ASN A 34 17.14 -10.83 -2.75
N CYS A 35 17.09 -9.71 -2.02
CA CYS A 35 17.47 -9.70 -0.60
C CYS A 35 16.54 -10.62 0.20
N VAL A 36 15.22 -10.44 0.02
CA VAL A 36 14.19 -11.20 0.74
C VAL A 36 14.31 -12.70 0.48
N THR A 37 14.47 -13.11 -0.78
CA THR A 37 14.60 -14.53 -1.15
C THR A 37 15.90 -15.18 -0.66
N GLN A 38 16.93 -14.39 -0.41
CA GLN A 38 18.18 -14.84 0.21
C GLN A 38 18.11 -14.84 1.75
N GLY A 39 16.98 -14.47 2.35
CA GLY A 39 16.82 -14.37 3.79
C GLY A 39 17.65 -13.25 4.42
N LYS A 40 18.01 -12.23 3.64
CA LYS A 40 18.83 -11.09 4.07
C LYS A 40 18.04 -9.80 3.92
N LEU A 41 18.36 -8.82 4.75
CA LEU A 41 17.91 -7.45 4.54
C LEU A 41 18.81 -6.79 3.49
N CYS A 42 18.26 -5.87 2.69
CA CYS A 42 19.08 -5.14 1.76
C CYS A 42 20.08 -4.24 2.50
N PRO A 43 21.34 -4.16 2.05
CA PRO A 43 22.39 -3.41 2.73
C PRO A 43 22.04 -1.92 2.81
N VAL A 44 22.21 -1.34 4.00
CA VAL A 44 22.02 0.09 4.29
C VAL A 44 23.29 0.85 3.89
N GLY A 45 23.14 2.00 3.21
CA GLY A 45 24.25 2.77 2.64
C GLY A 45 24.80 2.23 1.32
N GLN A 46 24.15 1.21 0.74
CA GLN A 46 24.41 0.68 -0.59
C GLN A 46 23.12 0.61 -1.42
N GLU A 47 22.23 1.58 -1.22
CA GLU A 47 20.96 1.65 -1.91
C GLU A 47 21.17 1.76 -3.42
N ASP A 48 22.09 2.60 -3.90
CA ASP A 48 22.35 2.80 -5.33
C ASP A 48 22.72 1.52 -6.10
N PRO A 49 23.72 0.71 -5.68
CA PRO A 49 24.04 -0.54 -6.37
C PRO A 49 22.93 -1.58 -6.22
N VAL A 50 22.21 -1.62 -5.09
CA VAL A 50 21.05 -2.52 -4.92
C VAL A 50 19.93 -2.12 -5.89
N ILE A 51 19.61 -0.84 -5.98
CA ILE A 51 18.57 -0.32 -6.89
C ILE A 51 18.95 -0.56 -8.35
N ALA A 52 20.24 -0.46 -8.69
CA ALA A 52 20.72 -0.74 -10.04
C ALA A 52 20.58 -2.23 -10.41
N ALA A 53 20.85 -3.14 -9.47
CA ALA A 53 20.83 -4.59 -9.70
C ALA A 53 19.43 -5.22 -9.50
N GLU A 54 18.58 -4.60 -8.70
CA GLU A 54 17.28 -5.15 -8.31
C GLU A 54 16.19 -4.79 -9.32
N ASN A 55 15.54 -5.81 -9.87
CA ASN A 55 14.45 -5.60 -10.82
C ASN A 55 13.10 -5.42 -10.12
N VAL A 56 12.94 -6.01 -8.93
CA VAL A 56 11.65 -6.06 -8.24
C VAL A 56 11.80 -5.70 -6.77
N PHE A 57 10.96 -4.79 -6.30
CA PHE A 57 10.82 -4.46 -4.89
C PHE A 57 9.51 -5.04 -4.34
N VAL A 58 9.53 -5.41 -3.06
CA VAL A 58 8.39 -6.00 -2.35
C VAL A 58 8.19 -5.31 -1.00
N LEU A 59 7.00 -5.45 -0.45
CA LEU A 59 6.74 -5.13 0.95
C LEU A 59 7.02 -6.38 1.79
N LEU A 60 8.08 -6.35 2.59
CA LEU A 60 8.38 -7.39 3.58
C LEU A 60 7.61 -7.09 4.87
N VAL A 61 6.55 -7.87 5.14
CA VAL A 61 5.64 -7.70 6.28
C VAL A 61 6.20 -8.38 7.53
N ASP A 62 6.77 -9.57 7.37
CA ASP A 62 7.38 -10.33 8.47
C ASP A 62 8.67 -11.00 7.99
N ALA A 63 9.82 -10.45 8.42
CA ALA A 63 11.13 -10.97 8.07
C ALA A 63 11.40 -12.37 8.67
N ALA A 64 10.86 -12.66 9.86
CA ALA A 64 11.06 -13.94 10.53
C ALA A 64 10.28 -15.07 9.85
N LYS A 65 9.11 -14.76 9.27
CA LYS A 65 8.31 -15.71 8.50
C LYS A 65 8.58 -15.68 6.99
N GLY A 66 9.40 -14.75 6.50
CA GLY A 66 9.58 -14.50 5.08
C GLY A 66 8.28 -14.10 4.38
N GLU A 67 7.38 -13.42 5.08
CA GLU A 67 6.10 -12.97 4.54
C GLU A 67 6.30 -11.63 3.80
N TYR A 68 6.13 -11.67 2.49
CA TYR A 68 6.23 -10.51 1.62
C TYR A 68 5.09 -10.47 0.61
N TYR A 69 4.84 -9.27 0.06
CA TYR A 69 3.87 -9.06 -1.00
C TYR A 69 4.48 -8.24 -2.15
N PHE A 70 4.21 -8.67 -3.37
CA PHE A 70 4.45 -7.89 -4.57
C PHE A 70 3.46 -6.74 -4.68
N VAL A 71 3.87 -5.63 -5.30
CA VAL A 71 3.02 -4.45 -5.48
C VAL A 71 3.04 -4.04 -6.96
N PRO A 72 2.41 -4.83 -7.85
CA PRO A 72 2.67 -4.78 -9.28
C PRO A 72 2.23 -3.48 -9.97
N ASN A 73 1.34 -2.71 -9.36
CA ASN A 73 0.84 -1.45 -9.90
C ASN A 73 1.53 -0.21 -9.32
N LEU A 74 2.57 -0.39 -8.51
CA LEU A 74 3.38 0.70 -7.96
C LEU A 74 4.74 0.70 -8.66
N ASP A 75 5.14 1.84 -9.20
CA ASP A 75 6.39 1.95 -9.96
C ASP A 75 7.62 1.55 -9.11
N ARG A 76 8.54 0.83 -9.77
CA ARG A 76 9.78 0.34 -9.17
C ARG A 76 10.61 1.50 -8.60
N GLY A 77 10.70 2.61 -9.33
CA GLY A 77 11.47 3.79 -8.94
C GLY A 77 10.92 4.47 -7.69
N ILE A 78 9.60 4.43 -7.47
CA ILE A 78 8.98 4.93 -6.24
C ILE A 78 9.38 4.04 -5.06
N MET A 79 9.23 2.72 -5.19
CA MET A 79 9.61 1.79 -4.12
C MET A 79 11.10 1.84 -3.80
N ALA A 80 11.96 1.91 -4.83
CA ALA A 80 13.41 1.99 -4.70
C ALA A 80 13.88 3.15 -3.81
N ARG A 81 13.25 4.33 -3.93
CA ARG A 81 13.55 5.52 -3.09
C ARG A 81 13.24 5.33 -1.61
N HIS A 82 12.46 4.32 -1.28
CA HIS A 82 12.01 4.00 0.07
C HIS A 82 12.55 2.66 0.56
N ILE A 83 13.59 2.11 -0.10
CA ILE A 83 14.25 0.88 0.34
C ILE A 83 14.69 1.00 1.81
N ASN A 84 14.54 -0.09 2.56
CA ASN A 84 14.82 -0.18 4.00
C ASN A 84 13.95 0.71 4.90
N GLN A 85 13.03 1.50 4.34
CA GLN A 85 12.10 2.31 5.13
C GLN A 85 10.86 1.49 5.51
N THR A 86 10.34 1.75 6.70
CA THR A 86 9.03 1.25 7.11
C THR A 86 7.95 1.92 6.26
N ALA A 87 7.16 1.11 5.58
CA ALA A 87 6.10 1.54 4.69
C ALA A 87 4.76 0.92 5.09
N ARG A 88 3.70 1.64 4.76
CA ARG A 88 2.31 1.21 4.86
C ARG A 88 1.68 1.33 3.49
N ILE A 89 1.16 0.21 2.99
CA ILE A 89 0.43 0.16 1.73
C ILE A 89 -1.04 -0.06 2.05
N THR A 90 -1.89 0.81 1.55
CA THR A 90 -3.34 0.62 1.56
C THR A 90 -3.78 0.11 0.19
N GLY A 91 -4.57 -0.95 0.16
CA GLY A 91 -5.08 -1.49 -1.10
C GLY A 91 -5.74 -2.85 -0.97
N LYS A 92 -5.84 -3.57 -2.10
CA LYS A 92 -6.49 -4.89 -2.18
C LYS A 92 -5.43 -5.98 -2.32
N ALA A 93 -5.34 -6.87 -1.35
CA ALA A 93 -4.44 -8.02 -1.43
C ALA A 93 -5.09 -9.22 -2.10
N ASN A 94 -4.30 -9.92 -2.92
CA ASN A 94 -4.55 -11.27 -3.37
C ASN A 94 -3.55 -12.19 -2.66
N MET A 95 -4.03 -12.91 -1.64
CA MET A 95 -3.17 -13.79 -0.83
C MET A 95 -2.63 -14.98 -1.62
N SER A 96 -3.39 -15.49 -2.59
CA SER A 96 -2.96 -16.62 -3.43
C SER A 96 -1.77 -16.26 -4.32
N MET A 97 -1.71 -15.00 -4.76
CA MET A 97 -0.62 -14.47 -5.59
C MET A 97 0.42 -13.68 -4.81
N LYS A 98 0.26 -13.55 -3.48
CA LYS A 98 1.08 -12.68 -2.62
C LYS A 98 1.28 -11.29 -3.23
N SER A 99 0.19 -10.66 -3.67
CA SER A 99 0.26 -9.36 -4.34
C SER A 99 -0.73 -8.36 -3.75
N ILE A 100 -0.37 -7.09 -3.70
CA ILE A 100 -1.23 -5.98 -3.28
C ILE A 100 -1.42 -5.04 -4.46
N ALA A 101 -2.66 -4.84 -4.88
CA ALA A 101 -3.03 -3.72 -5.73
C ALA A 101 -3.10 -2.47 -4.86
N ALA A 102 -2.04 -1.65 -4.90
CA ALA A 102 -1.89 -0.47 -4.05
C ALA A 102 -2.80 0.69 -4.49
N GLU A 103 -3.45 1.32 -3.53
CA GLU A 103 -4.19 2.57 -3.68
C GLU A 103 -3.38 3.75 -3.10
N LYS A 104 -2.65 3.50 -2.01
CA LYS A 104 -1.81 4.50 -1.33
C LYS A 104 -0.54 3.86 -0.75
N LEU A 105 0.56 4.59 -0.81
CA LEU A 105 1.83 4.30 -0.13
C LEU A 105 2.14 5.42 0.87
N GLU A 106 2.36 5.04 2.12
CA GLU A 106 2.87 5.92 3.18
C GLU A 106 4.18 5.37 3.71
N VAL A 107 5.12 6.25 4.06
CA VAL A 107 6.40 5.89 4.65
C VAL A 107 6.58 6.57 6.00
N MET A 108 7.25 5.89 6.91
CA MET A 108 7.56 6.43 8.23
C MET A 108 8.72 7.41 8.13
N GLY A 109 8.47 8.67 8.49
CA GLY A 109 9.51 9.69 8.62
C GLY A 109 10.39 9.49 9.85
N ALA A 110 11.52 10.18 9.89
CA ALA A 110 12.43 10.20 11.06
C ALA A 110 11.76 10.72 12.34
N ASP A 111 10.74 11.58 12.18
CA ASP A 111 9.89 12.10 13.26
C ASP A 111 8.79 11.12 13.69
N ARG A 112 8.78 9.89 13.16
CA ARG A 112 7.75 8.86 13.37
C ARG A 112 6.35 9.27 12.89
N SER A 113 6.27 10.26 11.99
CA SER A 113 5.03 10.60 11.30
C SER A 113 4.89 9.77 10.02
N TRP A 114 3.66 9.42 9.67
CA TRP A 114 3.37 8.81 8.38
C TRP A 114 3.25 9.89 7.32
N ARG A 115 3.99 9.74 6.23
CA ARG A 115 3.98 10.66 5.10
C ARG A 115 3.58 9.91 3.85
N GLN A 116 2.61 10.44 3.12
CA GLN A 116 2.19 9.86 1.86
C GLN A 116 3.28 10.07 0.81
N ALA A 117 3.80 8.96 0.29
CA ALA A 117 4.82 8.95 -0.76
C ALA A 117 4.20 8.84 -2.15
N TRP A 118 3.04 8.17 -2.25
CA TRP A 118 2.31 7.99 -3.51
C TRP A 118 0.84 7.67 -3.26
N ALA A 119 -0.02 8.03 -4.21
CA ALA A 119 -1.39 7.51 -4.32
C ALA A 119 -1.76 7.33 -5.79
N LYS A 120 -2.57 6.30 -6.06
CA LYS A 120 -3.03 5.96 -7.41
C LYS A 120 -3.77 7.14 -8.05
N GLU A 121 -4.58 7.83 -7.28
CA GLU A 121 -5.36 9.00 -7.71
C GLU A 121 -4.43 10.12 -8.21
N TRP A 122 -3.31 10.37 -7.53
CA TRP A 122 -2.34 11.39 -7.96
C TRP A 122 -1.70 11.04 -9.30
N GLU A 123 -1.35 9.77 -9.48
CA GLU A 123 -0.78 9.29 -10.74
C GLU A 123 -1.79 9.38 -11.89
N GLU A 124 -3.03 8.95 -11.67
CA GLU A 124 -4.12 9.06 -12.65
C GLU A 124 -4.39 10.51 -13.04
N ASP A 125 -4.34 11.44 -12.09
CA ASP A 125 -4.56 12.86 -12.34
C ASP A 125 -3.39 13.52 -13.08
N ILE A 126 -2.15 13.19 -12.72
CA ILE A 126 -0.96 13.63 -13.47
C ILE A 126 -1.03 13.11 -14.91
N TYR A 127 -1.38 11.83 -15.08
CA TYR A 127 -1.53 11.25 -16.42
C TYR A 127 -2.59 11.99 -17.24
N LYS A 128 -3.78 12.24 -16.67
CA LYS A 128 -4.84 13.01 -17.35
C LYS A 128 -4.40 14.42 -17.72
N GLN A 129 -3.61 15.09 -16.88
CA GLN A 129 -3.11 16.44 -17.16
C GLN A 129 -2.07 16.45 -18.28
N LEU A 130 -1.19 15.46 -18.34
CA LEU A 130 -0.11 15.40 -19.34
C LEU A 130 -0.57 14.87 -20.69
N PHE A 131 -1.47 13.88 -20.71
CA PHE A 131 -1.83 13.13 -21.91
C PHE A 131 -3.31 13.23 -22.29
N GLY A 132 -4.11 13.95 -21.49
CA GLY A 132 -5.57 14.00 -21.63
C GLY A 132 -6.25 12.74 -21.05
N THR A 133 -7.58 12.72 -21.04
CA THR A 133 -8.33 11.50 -20.76
C THR A 133 -8.07 10.49 -21.89
N PRO A 134 -7.68 9.24 -21.59
CA PRO A 134 -7.64 8.20 -22.61
C PRO A 134 -9.02 8.18 -23.28
N ARG A 135 -9.06 8.32 -24.61
CA ARG A 135 -10.26 7.89 -25.34
C ARG A 135 -10.42 6.42 -24.98
N SER A 136 -11.50 6.08 -24.27
CA SER A 136 -11.88 4.70 -24.04
C SER A 136 -11.77 3.98 -25.39
N GLY A 137 -10.76 3.13 -25.53
CA GLY A 137 -10.64 2.25 -26.68
C GLY A 137 -11.86 1.31 -26.71
N PRO A 138 -12.28 0.86 -27.90
CA PRO A 138 -13.49 0.09 -28.11
C PRO A 138 -13.59 -1.17 -27.22
#